data_AF-A0A2T2U8N8-F1
#
_entry.id   AF-A0A2T2U8N8-F1
#
_cell.length_a   1.000
_cell.length_b   1.000
_cell.length_c   1.000
_cell.angle_alpha   90.00
_cell.angle_beta   90.00
_cell.angle_gamma   90.00
#
_symmetry.space_group_name_H-M   'P 1'
#
loop_
_entity.id
_entity.type
_entity.pdbx_description
1 polymer ?
#
loop_
_entity_poly.entity_id
_entity_poly.type
_entity_poly.pdbx_seq_one_letter_code
_entity_poly.pdbx_strand_id
1 'polypeptide(L)'
;MSTDLRHFGKDNLKKIRSWEGHFFTRLKSNRQVNPDDTHNRAVREVEIPEEGLVVHLKGFGFARVVRTGSTDGDAKYWATNDLDMTEKKRLLSARLCVPSFIALIAALLVGLPPGVVAQETEPSPMRFWRWSYGDALGAARAADGETALYVLGGAATLAALSPLDEPIVDEAERLRESRLEGAIDLANPLGHNYAALPAAGLFAASLFADAPRFQEAAFTSVQAYVYTRAVGDALKSIVGRRRPTAGEGAYAFDPLGGPTSFPSGHTVTTFALLTPWVAYYPHPLTYGLYGIAGATAVARVAEQDHWPTDVLASAALAVGIGTWLSRRHQRQSSSGKMQLSFTGGGLGLQIRLP
;
A
#
# COMPACT_ATOMS: atom_id res chain seq x y z
N MET A 1 3.30 -0.39 21.95
CA MET A 1 4.33 -0.39 20.89
C MET A 1 4.62 -1.85 20.55
N SER A 2 3.94 -2.40 19.54
CA SER A 2 4.11 -3.80 19.12
C SER A 2 4.63 -3.78 17.68
N THR A 3 5.84 -4.27 17.50
CA THR A 3 6.52 -4.30 16.21
C THR A 3 6.15 -5.60 15.50
N ASP A 4 5.22 -5.53 14.54
CA ASP A 4 4.90 -6.64 13.65
C ASP A 4 5.99 -6.79 12.57
N LEU A 5 7.05 -7.49 12.96
CA LEU A 5 8.21 -7.80 12.12
C LEU A 5 8.15 -9.30 11.82
N ARG A 6 7.81 -9.60 10.56
CA ARG A 6 7.49 -10.93 10.07
C ARG A 6 8.77 -11.70 9.79
N HIS A 7 9.08 -12.65 10.69
CA HIS A 7 10.23 -13.58 10.74
C HIS A 7 11.48 -13.04 11.43
N PHE A 8 11.67 -13.47 12.67
CA PHE A 8 12.90 -13.20 13.40
C PHE A 8 13.83 -14.40 13.43
N GLY A 9 15.02 -14.23 12.85
CA GLY A 9 16.20 -15.03 13.20
C GLY A 9 16.66 -14.74 14.63
N LYS A 10 17.63 -15.53 15.12
CA LYS A 10 18.15 -15.44 16.50
C LYS A 10 18.65 -14.03 16.87
N ASP A 11 19.21 -13.30 15.92
CA ASP A 11 19.84 -12.00 16.16
C ASP A 11 18.81 -10.87 16.34
N ASN A 12 17.63 -11.02 15.73
CA ASN A 12 16.58 -10.02 15.87
C ASN A 12 15.84 -10.14 17.20
N LEU A 13 15.72 -11.35 17.75
CA LEU A 13 15.11 -11.56 19.08
C LEU A 13 15.96 -10.94 20.20
N LYS A 14 17.29 -10.93 20.07
CA LYS A 14 18.17 -10.21 21.00
C LYS A 14 17.90 -8.70 20.97
N LYS A 15 17.65 -8.12 19.79
CA LYS A 15 17.30 -6.69 19.62
C LYS A 15 15.92 -6.36 20.20
N ILE A 16 14.95 -7.27 20.11
CA ILE A 16 13.62 -7.07 20.72
C ILE A 16 13.70 -7.15 22.24
N ARG A 17 14.56 -8.00 22.80
CA ARG A 17 14.75 -8.10 24.25
C ARG A 17 15.22 -6.76 24.87
N SER A 18 15.93 -5.93 24.12
CA SER A 18 16.33 -4.59 24.56
C SER A 18 15.24 -3.52 24.44
N TRP A 19 14.02 -3.86 23.98
CA TRP A 19 12.89 -2.93 23.87
C TRP A 19 11.86 -3.20 24.98
N GLU A 20 11.33 -2.13 25.61
CA GLU A 20 10.34 -2.21 26.71
C GLU A 20 8.90 -2.53 26.25
N GLY A 21 8.71 -3.10 25.06
CA GLY A 21 7.40 -3.32 24.43
C GLY A 21 6.95 -4.78 24.33
N HIS A 22 5.64 -5.01 24.20
CA HIS A 22 5.08 -6.32 23.87
C HIS A 22 5.15 -6.62 22.37
N PHE A 23 5.81 -7.69 21.97
CA PHE A 23 5.86 -8.14 20.57
C PHE A 23 4.85 -9.25 20.31
N PHE A 24 4.38 -9.36 19.07
CA PHE A 24 3.61 -10.50 18.58
C PHE A 24 4.12 -10.82 17.18
N THR A 25 4.74 -12.00 16.98
CA THR A 25 5.47 -12.31 15.75
C THR A 25 5.34 -13.76 15.32
N ARG A 26 5.53 -14.02 14.03
CA ARG A 26 5.48 -15.37 13.46
C ARG A 26 6.81 -16.11 13.63
N LEU A 27 6.74 -17.35 14.11
CA LEU A 27 7.87 -18.27 14.15
C LEU A 27 7.89 -19.17 12.92
N LYS A 28 9.10 -19.49 12.43
CA LYS A 28 9.27 -20.58 11.45
C LYS A 28 9.04 -21.93 12.15
N SER A 29 8.51 -22.92 11.43
CA SER A 29 8.20 -24.25 11.96
C SER A 29 9.42 -25.00 12.52
N ASN A 30 10.62 -24.71 12.02
CA ASN A 30 11.89 -25.26 12.50
C ASN A 30 12.55 -24.47 13.65
N ARG A 31 11.85 -23.48 14.23
CA ARG A 31 12.40 -22.64 15.30
C ARG A 31 12.60 -23.46 16.57
N GLN A 32 13.79 -23.36 17.15
CA GLN A 32 14.16 -24.08 18.37
C GLN A 32 13.54 -23.42 19.62
N VAL A 33 12.74 -24.19 20.35
CA VAL A 33 12.05 -23.81 21.58
C VAL A 33 12.29 -24.88 22.65
N ASN A 34 12.26 -24.49 23.92
CA ASN A 34 12.35 -25.40 25.05
C ASN A 34 11.05 -25.31 25.87
N PRO A 35 10.09 -26.23 25.67
CA PRO A 35 8.77 -26.17 26.32
C PRO A 35 8.76 -26.68 27.76
N ASP A 36 9.72 -27.55 28.13
CA ASP A 36 9.74 -28.32 29.39
C ASP A 36 11.03 -28.10 30.21
N ASP A 37 11.82 -27.10 29.83
CA ASP A 37 13.16 -26.81 30.37
C ASP A 37 14.17 -27.97 30.26
N THR A 38 13.93 -28.96 29.38
CA THR A 38 14.83 -30.11 29.22
C THR A 38 15.82 -29.93 28.07
N HIS A 39 15.33 -29.76 26.84
CA HIS A 39 16.16 -29.59 25.66
C HIS A 39 15.42 -28.83 24.56
N ASN A 40 16.18 -28.21 23.66
CA ASN A 40 15.61 -27.47 22.54
C ASN A 40 15.13 -28.44 21.45
N ARG A 41 13.89 -28.24 20.98
CA ARG A 41 13.32 -28.94 19.82
C ARG A 41 12.59 -27.97 18.91
N ALA A 42 12.29 -28.37 17.67
CA ALA A 42 11.60 -27.48 16.73
C ALA A 42 10.16 -27.22 17.19
N VAL A 43 9.64 -26.00 17.01
CA VAL A 43 8.28 -25.63 17.43
C VAL A 43 7.20 -26.51 16.78
N ARG A 44 7.47 -27.05 15.59
CA ARG A 44 6.59 -28.02 14.93
C ARG A 44 6.47 -29.37 15.63
N GLU A 45 7.49 -29.75 16.42
CA GLU A 45 7.57 -31.00 17.19
C GLU A 45 7.00 -30.83 18.60
N VAL A 46 6.56 -29.61 18.95
CA VAL A 46 5.92 -29.29 20.22
C VAL A 46 4.42 -29.26 20.03
N GLU A 47 3.70 -30.01 20.87
CA GLU A 47 2.25 -29.92 20.93
C GLU A 47 1.86 -28.62 21.64
N ILE A 48 1.16 -27.74 20.91
CA ILE A 48 0.74 -26.43 21.40
C ILE A 48 -0.79 -26.42 21.42
N PRO A 49 -1.41 -26.34 22.60
CA PRO A 49 -2.87 -26.28 22.71
C PRO A 49 -3.40 -24.93 22.22
N GLU A 50 -4.71 -24.82 22.01
CA GLU A 50 -5.34 -23.64 21.39
C GLU A 50 -5.16 -22.36 22.22
N GLU A 51 -5.14 -22.48 23.54
CA GLU A 51 -4.85 -21.41 24.50
C GLU A 51 -3.38 -20.94 24.47
N GLY A 52 -2.51 -21.66 23.76
CA GLY A 52 -1.09 -21.40 23.65
C GLY A 52 -0.27 -21.90 24.83
N LEU A 53 1.02 -22.12 24.58
CA LEU A 53 1.99 -22.68 25.52
C LEU A 53 3.11 -21.68 25.80
N VAL A 54 3.47 -21.50 27.07
CA VAL A 54 4.68 -20.74 27.43
C VAL A 54 5.90 -21.64 27.22
N VAL A 55 6.83 -21.18 26.40
CA VAL A 55 8.08 -21.90 26.09
C VAL A 55 9.26 -20.95 26.21
N HIS A 56 10.44 -21.50 26.48
CA HIS A 56 11.67 -20.73 26.44
C HIS A 56 12.23 -20.68 25.00
N LEU A 57 12.30 -19.47 24.42
CA LEU A 57 12.83 -19.23 23.08
C LEU A 57 14.35 -18.98 23.13
N LYS A 58 15.12 -19.80 22.42
CA LYS A 58 16.59 -19.70 22.37
C LYS A 58 17.05 -18.32 21.87
N GLY A 59 17.65 -17.53 22.75
CA GLY A 59 18.16 -16.17 22.47
C GLY A 59 17.20 -15.04 22.81
N PHE A 60 16.03 -15.33 23.37
CA PHE A 60 15.05 -14.34 23.82
C PHE A 60 14.75 -14.48 25.33
N GLY A 61 14.29 -15.66 25.76
CA GLY A 61 13.71 -15.88 27.09
C GLY A 61 12.33 -16.53 26.97
N PHE A 62 11.53 -16.48 28.04
CA PHE A 62 10.17 -17.01 28.03
C PHE A 62 9.25 -16.21 27.09
N ALA A 63 8.45 -16.93 26.32
CA ALA A 63 7.43 -16.36 25.44
C ALA A 63 6.23 -17.32 25.38
N ARG A 64 5.02 -16.77 25.26
CA ARG A 64 3.83 -17.55 24.95
C ARG A 64 3.76 -17.78 23.44
N VAL A 65 3.63 -19.04 23.03
CA VAL A 65 3.50 -19.46 21.63
C VAL A 65 2.11 -20.03 21.40
N VAL A 66 1.48 -19.61 20.32
CA VAL A 66 0.12 -20.03 19.93
C VAL A 66 0.14 -20.62 18.54
N ARG A 67 -0.60 -21.70 18.33
CA ARG A 67 -0.80 -22.34 17.02
C ARG A 67 -2.11 -21.83 16.41
N THR A 68 -2.08 -21.48 15.14
CA THR A 68 -3.28 -21.12 14.35
C THR A 68 -3.40 -22.09 13.18
N GLY A 69 -4.56 -22.75 13.06
CA GLY A 69 -4.86 -23.66 11.96
C GLY A 69 -5.29 -22.89 10.70
N SER A 70 -4.73 -23.27 9.54
CA SER A 70 -5.24 -22.89 8.23
C SER A 70 -6.11 -24.04 7.71
N THR A 71 -7.18 -23.73 6.98
CA THR A 71 -8.02 -24.71 6.24
C THR A 71 -7.23 -25.58 5.25
N ASP A 72 -5.97 -25.23 4.95
CA ASP A 72 -5.04 -25.91 4.02
C ASP A 72 -3.92 -26.72 4.72
N GLY A 73 -4.07 -27.10 5.99
CA GLY A 73 -3.18 -28.08 6.63
C GLY A 73 -1.80 -27.56 7.12
N ASP A 74 -1.39 -26.34 6.76
CA ASP A 74 -0.15 -25.74 7.29
C ASP A 74 -0.38 -24.97 8.61
N ALA A 75 0.13 -25.53 9.70
CA ALA A 75 0.09 -24.89 11.01
C ALA A 75 1.01 -23.64 11.07
N LYS A 76 0.46 -22.50 11.47
CA LYS A 76 1.22 -21.25 11.68
C LYS A 76 1.44 -21.01 13.18
N TYR A 77 2.69 -20.73 13.56
CA TYR A 77 3.11 -20.51 14.95
C TYR A 77 3.39 -19.03 15.21
N TRP A 78 2.84 -18.49 16.30
CA TRP A 78 3.01 -17.09 16.71
C TRP A 78 3.56 -17.02 18.14
N ALA A 79 4.41 -16.04 18.43
CA ALA A 79 5.04 -15.87 19.74
C ALA A 79 4.90 -14.44 20.26
N THR A 80 4.78 -14.30 21.58
CA THR A 80 4.73 -13.02 22.30
C THR A 80 5.42 -13.09 23.67
N ASN A 81 5.97 -11.97 24.14
CA ASN A 81 6.43 -11.81 25.54
C ASN A 81 5.31 -11.46 26.51
N ASP A 82 4.07 -11.26 26.05
CA ASP A 82 2.92 -11.20 26.97
C ASP A 82 2.51 -12.63 27.36
N LEU A 83 2.99 -13.06 28.52
CA LEU A 83 2.73 -14.40 29.04
C LEU A 83 1.28 -14.61 29.47
N ASP A 84 0.47 -13.54 29.56
CA ASP A 84 -0.95 -13.57 29.95
C ASP A 84 -1.88 -13.25 28.77
N MET A 85 -1.36 -13.32 27.54
CA MET A 85 -2.11 -13.05 26.32
C MET A 85 -3.26 -14.06 26.12
N THR A 86 -4.50 -13.58 26.26
CA THR A 86 -5.73 -14.34 25.98
C THR A 86 -6.21 -14.12 24.54
N GLU A 87 -7.08 -15.00 24.02
CA GLU A 87 -7.64 -14.86 22.66
C GLU A 87 -8.34 -13.51 22.43
N LYS A 88 -9.06 -13.00 23.45
CA LYS A 88 -9.73 -11.69 23.39
C LYS A 88 -8.72 -10.54 23.32
N LYS A 89 -7.61 -10.60 24.06
CA LYS A 89 -6.50 -9.63 23.97
C LYS A 89 -5.77 -9.73 22.63
N ARG A 90 -5.59 -10.93 22.07
CA ARG A 90 -4.98 -11.19 20.75
C ARG A 90 -5.73 -10.47 19.63
N LEU A 91 -7.06 -10.55 19.63
CA LEU A 91 -7.92 -9.86 18.65
C LEU A 91 -7.88 -8.34 18.81
N LEU A 92 -7.71 -7.83 20.04
CA LEU A 92 -7.57 -6.40 20.32
C LEU A 92 -6.21 -5.86 19.84
N SER A 93 -5.12 -6.57 20.13
CA SER A 93 -3.74 -6.20 19.74
C SER A 93 -3.54 -6.21 18.23
N ALA A 94 -4.14 -7.18 17.52
CA ALA A 94 -4.14 -7.22 16.06
C ALA A 94 -4.91 -6.05 15.42
N ARG A 95 -5.88 -5.46 16.13
CA ARG A 95 -6.65 -4.27 15.71
C ARG A 95 -5.99 -2.94 16.07
N LEU A 96 -5.07 -2.93 17.04
CA LEU A 96 -4.44 -1.73 17.61
C LEU A 96 -3.05 -1.38 17.06
N CYS A 97 -2.56 -2.07 16.03
CA CYS A 97 -1.25 -1.80 15.40
C CYS A 97 -1.32 -0.85 14.17
N VAL A 98 -2.53 -0.64 13.63
CA VAL A 98 -2.82 0.31 12.54
C VAL A 98 -2.89 1.81 12.96
N PRO A 99 -3.21 2.22 14.22
CA PRO A 99 -3.45 3.63 14.53
C PRO A 99 -2.18 4.48 14.74
N SER A 100 -0.99 3.89 14.93
CA SER A 100 0.23 4.68 15.19
C SER A 100 0.80 5.37 13.94
N PHE A 101 0.50 4.87 12.73
CA PHE A 101 0.88 5.51 11.47
C PHE A 101 -0.18 6.53 11.00
N ILE A 102 -1.45 6.26 11.31
CA ILE A 102 -2.62 7.12 11.03
C ILE A 102 -2.56 8.41 11.86
N ALA A 103 -2.19 8.33 13.14
CA ALA A 103 -2.06 9.51 14.00
C ALA A 103 -0.90 10.42 13.57
N LEU A 104 0.18 9.87 13.01
CA LEU A 104 1.32 10.66 12.55
C LEU A 104 0.99 11.45 11.27
N ILE A 105 0.28 10.83 10.31
CA ILE A 105 -0.18 11.50 9.07
C ILE A 105 -1.31 12.50 9.37
N ALA A 106 -2.25 12.15 10.27
CA ALA A 106 -3.27 13.07 10.74
C ALA A 106 -2.67 14.27 11.50
N ALA A 107 -1.68 14.05 12.38
CA ALA A 107 -0.99 15.12 13.11
C ALA A 107 -0.15 16.02 12.19
N LEU A 108 0.47 15.47 11.14
CA LEU A 108 1.18 16.25 10.11
C LEU A 108 0.24 17.12 9.26
N LEU A 109 -1.04 16.75 9.13
CA LEU A 109 -2.04 17.49 8.36
C LEU A 109 -2.89 18.47 9.20
N VAL A 110 -2.90 18.32 10.53
CA VAL A 110 -3.59 19.23 11.47
C VAL A 110 -2.80 20.54 11.72
N GLY A 111 -1.53 20.60 11.33
CA GLY A 111 -0.66 21.77 11.56
C GLY A 111 -0.67 22.88 10.50
N LEU A 112 -1.57 22.87 9.52
CA LEU A 112 -1.66 23.92 8.49
C LEU A 112 -2.75 24.95 8.85
N PRO A 113 -2.52 26.27 8.67
CA PRO A 113 -3.48 27.30 9.04
C PRO A 113 -4.82 27.11 8.28
N PRO A 114 -5.96 27.41 8.93
CA PRO A 114 -7.27 27.25 8.31
C PRO A 114 -7.43 28.33 7.25
N GLY A 115 -7.24 27.96 6.00
CA GLY A 115 -7.16 28.92 4.90
C GLY A 115 -7.69 28.39 3.58
N VAL A 116 -8.71 27.53 3.57
CA VAL A 116 -9.60 27.33 2.41
C VAL A 116 -10.98 26.93 2.93
N VAL A 117 -11.99 27.72 2.56
CA VAL A 117 -13.42 27.59 2.86
C VAL A 117 -13.89 26.13 2.92
N ALA A 118 -14.43 25.73 4.07
CA ALA A 118 -15.15 24.48 4.24
C ALA A 118 -16.35 24.45 3.28
N GLN A 119 -16.35 23.48 2.36
CA GLN A 119 -17.48 23.23 1.47
C GLN A 119 -18.38 22.18 2.13
N GLU A 120 -19.63 22.55 2.40
CA GLU A 120 -20.66 21.60 2.85
C GLU A 120 -20.91 20.57 1.74
N THR A 121 -20.44 19.35 1.94
CA THR A 121 -20.76 18.19 1.11
C THR A 121 -21.82 17.35 1.82
N GLU A 122 -22.78 16.81 1.06
CA GLU A 122 -23.75 15.80 1.50
C GLU A 122 -23.12 14.77 2.48
N PRO A 123 -23.52 14.76 3.76
CA PRO A 123 -22.84 14.00 4.82
C PRO A 123 -23.09 12.48 4.77
N SER A 124 -23.78 11.97 3.74
CA SER A 124 -24.13 10.56 3.66
C SER A 124 -22.99 9.69 3.09
N PRO A 125 -22.57 8.60 3.77
CA PRO A 125 -21.66 7.59 3.23
C PRO A 125 -22.10 7.00 1.88
N MET A 126 -23.38 7.15 1.52
CA MET A 126 -23.95 6.74 0.24
C MET A 126 -23.28 7.40 -0.98
N ARG A 127 -22.63 8.57 -0.81
CA ARG A 127 -21.92 9.23 -1.91
C ARG A 127 -20.78 8.38 -2.49
N PHE A 128 -20.06 7.66 -1.64
CA PHE A 128 -18.93 6.81 -2.04
C PHE A 128 -19.39 5.57 -2.83
N TRP A 129 -20.58 5.06 -2.52
CA TRP A 129 -21.21 4.03 -3.33
C TRP A 129 -21.57 4.54 -4.73
N ARG A 130 -22.13 5.75 -4.82
CA ARG A 130 -22.47 6.37 -6.11
C ARG A 130 -21.24 6.65 -6.95
N TRP A 131 -20.15 7.08 -6.33
CA TRP A 131 -18.85 7.23 -6.98
C TRP A 131 -18.35 5.89 -7.51
N SER A 132 -18.24 4.86 -6.64
CA SER A 132 -17.81 3.51 -7.03
C SER A 132 -18.51 2.99 -8.29
N TYR A 133 -19.84 3.10 -8.34
CA TYR A 133 -20.63 2.68 -9.49
C TYR A 133 -20.43 3.59 -10.70
N GLY A 134 -20.48 4.91 -10.50
CA GLY A 134 -20.31 5.89 -11.56
C GLY A 134 -18.92 5.87 -12.19
N ASP A 135 -17.89 5.49 -11.45
CA ASP A 135 -16.50 5.42 -11.92
C ASP A 135 -16.25 4.14 -12.69
N ALA A 136 -16.89 3.02 -12.34
CA ALA A 136 -16.79 1.79 -13.12
C ALA A 136 -17.37 2.01 -14.53
N LEU A 137 -18.53 2.66 -14.60
CA LEU A 137 -19.13 3.08 -15.87
C LEU A 137 -18.28 4.14 -16.59
N GLY A 138 -17.70 5.07 -15.83
CA GLY A 138 -16.82 6.11 -16.35
C GLY A 138 -15.56 5.53 -16.99
N ALA A 139 -14.93 4.55 -16.35
CA ALA A 139 -13.75 3.86 -16.84
C ALA A 139 -14.05 3.04 -18.10
N ALA A 140 -15.20 2.35 -18.13
CA ALA A 140 -15.63 1.62 -19.33
C ALA A 140 -15.84 2.57 -20.52
N ARG A 141 -16.37 3.77 -20.30
CA ARG A 141 -16.54 4.79 -21.35
C ARG A 141 -15.25 5.51 -21.73
N ALA A 142 -14.32 5.65 -20.79
CA ALA A 142 -13.03 6.27 -21.03
C ALA A 142 -12.12 5.38 -21.90
N ALA A 143 -12.43 4.09 -22.06
CA ALA A 143 -11.74 3.20 -23.00
C ALA A 143 -12.16 3.46 -24.45
N ASP A 144 -11.98 4.70 -24.92
CA ASP A 144 -12.27 5.15 -26.28
C ASP A 144 -10.99 5.22 -27.14
N GLY A 145 -11.14 5.71 -28.39
CA GLY A 145 -10.02 5.83 -29.33
C GLY A 145 -8.93 6.81 -28.88
N GLU A 146 -9.27 7.84 -28.09
CA GLU A 146 -8.29 8.80 -27.58
C GLU A 146 -7.40 8.14 -26.52
N THR A 147 -8.02 7.39 -25.60
CA THR A 147 -7.28 6.57 -24.64
C THR A 147 -6.40 5.54 -25.33
N ALA A 148 -6.87 4.91 -26.40
CA ALA A 148 -6.04 4.00 -27.19
C ALA A 148 -4.80 4.71 -27.78
N LEU A 149 -4.94 5.94 -28.28
CA LEU A 149 -3.81 6.73 -28.77
C LEU A 149 -2.81 7.08 -27.67
N TYR A 150 -3.26 7.48 -26.47
CA TYR A 150 -2.35 7.72 -25.34
C TYR A 150 -1.63 6.45 -24.89
N VAL A 151 -2.34 5.31 -24.87
CA VAL A 151 -1.73 4.01 -24.55
C VAL A 151 -0.67 3.62 -25.59
N LEU A 152 -0.97 3.78 -26.88
CA LEU A 152 -0.02 3.51 -27.96
C LEU A 152 1.18 4.45 -27.94
N GLY A 153 0.96 5.75 -27.73
CA GLY A 153 2.03 6.73 -27.59
C GLY A 153 2.90 6.47 -26.36
N GLY A 154 2.29 6.09 -25.24
CA GLY A 154 3.01 5.67 -24.04
C GLY A 154 3.84 4.40 -24.28
N ALA A 155 3.27 3.38 -24.93
CA ALA A 155 3.97 2.16 -25.29
C ALA A 155 5.15 2.42 -26.24
N ALA A 156 4.96 3.25 -27.27
CA ALA A 156 6.03 3.66 -28.18
C ALA A 156 7.16 4.42 -27.44
N THR A 157 6.79 5.28 -26.48
CA THR A 157 7.76 5.98 -25.64
C THR A 157 8.57 5.01 -24.79
N LEU A 158 7.91 4.03 -24.16
CA LEU A 158 8.60 3.00 -23.37
C LEU A 158 9.53 2.14 -24.23
N ALA A 159 9.11 1.77 -25.44
CA ALA A 159 9.94 1.03 -26.39
C ALA A 159 11.18 1.86 -26.84
N ALA A 160 11.03 3.17 -27.01
CA ALA A 160 12.16 4.04 -27.33
C ALA A 160 13.16 4.17 -26.16
N LEU A 161 12.69 4.00 -24.91
CA LEU A 161 13.51 4.08 -23.69
C LEU A 161 14.09 2.72 -23.26
N SER A 162 13.55 1.59 -23.71
CA SER A 162 13.99 0.26 -23.28
C SER A 162 15.47 -0.06 -23.54
N PRO A 163 16.17 0.52 -24.54
CA PRO A 163 17.62 0.33 -24.66
C PRO A 163 18.42 0.83 -23.46
N LEU A 164 17.83 1.70 -22.63
CA LEU A 164 18.45 2.20 -21.39
C LEU A 164 18.22 1.28 -20.20
N ASP A 165 17.40 0.24 -20.33
CA ASP A 165 17.02 -0.61 -19.20
C ASP A 165 18.22 -1.34 -18.58
N GLU A 166 19.02 -2.04 -19.40
CA GLU A 166 20.20 -2.78 -18.92
C GLU A 166 21.28 -1.84 -18.35
N PRO A 167 21.73 -0.77 -19.04
CA PRO A 167 22.74 0.14 -18.49
C PRO A 167 22.33 0.80 -17.16
N ILE A 168 21.04 1.14 -17.01
CA ILE A 168 20.55 1.77 -15.77
C ILE A 168 20.46 0.73 -14.64
N VAL A 169 20.06 -0.51 -14.91
CA VAL A 169 20.05 -1.57 -13.89
C VAL A 169 21.46 -1.84 -13.37
N ASP A 170 22.44 -1.97 -14.26
CA ASP A 170 23.83 -2.21 -13.90
C ASP A 170 24.39 -1.08 -13.02
N GLU A 171 24.06 0.16 -13.33
CA GLU A 171 24.48 1.31 -12.52
C GLU A 171 23.71 1.40 -11.19
N ALA A 172 22.41 1.09 -11.19
CA ALA A 172 21.60 1.08 -9.98
C ALA A 172 22.06 0.00 -8.98
N GLU A 173 22.50 -1.16 -9.47
CA GLU A 173 23.10 -2.22 -8.64
C GLU A 173 24.36 -1.72 -7.94
N ARG A 174 25.25 -1.00 -8.63
CA ARG A 174 26.46 -0.42 -8.02
C ARG A 174 26.16 0.56 -6.90
N LEU A 175 25.07 1.32 -7.00
CA LEU A 175 24.64 2.29 -5.99
C LEU A 175 23.94 1.65 -4.79
N ARG A 176 23.50 0.39 -4.92
CA ARG A 176 22.79 -0.37 -3.86
C ARG A 176 23.64 -0.54 -2.60
N GLU A 177 24.94 -0.79 -2.75
CA GLU A 177 25.83 -1.17 -1.64
C GLU A 177 26.14 -0.04 -0.64
N SER A 178 25.72 1.21 -0.88
CA SER A 178 26.04 2.32 0.05
C SER A 178 24.96 3.40 0.24
N ARG A 179 23.93 3.50 -0.60
CA ARG A 179 23.00 4.67 -0.58
C ARG A 179 21.51 4.35 -0.63
N LEU A 180 21.10 3.11 -0.93
CA LEU A 180 19.70 2.78 -1.21
C LEU A 180 19.03 1.87 -0.18
N GLU A 181 19.73 1.42 0.87
CA GLU A 181 19.16 0.55 1.91
C GLU A 181 17.90 1.13 2.56
N GLY A 182 17.90 2.43 2.90
CA GLY A 182 16.73 3.08 3.49
C GLY A 182 15.53 3.18 2.54
N ALA A 183 15.77 3.29 1.22
CA ALA A 183 14.70 3.28 0.22
C ALA A 183 14.10 1.87 0.06
N ILE A 184 14.94 0.84 0.11
CA ILE A 184 14.54 -0.57 0.07
C ILE A 184 13.70 -0.94 1.29
N ASP A 185 14.14 -0.56 2.49
CA ASP A 185 13.41 -0.82 3.74
C ASP A 185 12.05 -0.13 3.77
N LEU A 186 11.95 1.08 3.20
CA LEU A 186 10.69 1.81 3.06
C LEU A 186 9.77 1.19 1.99
N ALA A 187 10.35 0.71 0.88
CA ALA A 187 9.62 0.12 -0.25
C ALA A 187 8.95 -1.21 0.11
N ASN A 188 9.66 -2.08 0.82
CA ASN A 188 9.24 -3.45 1.12
C ASN A 188 7.85 -3.58 1.79
N PRO A 189 7.51 -2.79 2.83
CA PRO A 189 6.16 -2.84 3.40
C PRO A 189 5.11 -2.14 2.52
N LEU A 190 5.49 -1.11 1.74
CA LEU A 190 4.56 -0.28 1.00
C LEU A 190 4.09 -0.88 -0.33
N GLY A 191 4.82 -1.84 -0.90
CA GLY A 191 4.46 -2.41 -2.19
C GLY A 191 3.91 -3.84 -2.16
N HIS A 192 3.68 -4.40 -0.96
CA HIS A 192 2.91 -5.63 -0.81
C HIS A 192 1.40 -5.33 -0.73
N ASN A 193 0.58 -6.33 -1.08
CA ASN A 193 -0.90 -6.22 -1.11
C ASN A 193 -1.55 -5.71 0.19
N TYR A 194 -0.86 -5.84 1.33
CA TYR A 194 -1.35 -5.34 2.61
C TYR A 194 -1.20 -3.82 2.80
N ALA A 195 -0.49 -3.11 1.91
CA ALA A 195 -0.38 -1.65 1.93
C ALA A 195 -1.75 -0.97 1.72
N ALA A 196 -2.72 -1.67 1.13
CA ALA A 196 -4.10 -1.23 1.03
C ALA A 196 -4.84 -1.20 2.37
N LEU A 197 -4.42 -2.00 3.37
CA LEU A 197 -5.11 -2.08 4.66
C LEU A 197 -4.99 -0.79 5.48
N PRO A 198 -3.80 -0.16 5.63
CA PRO A 198 -3.70 1.16 6.23
C PRO A 198 -4.52 2.22 5.50
N ALA A 199 -4.54 2.20 4.16
CA ALA A 199 -5.33 3.17 3.38
C ALA A 199 -6.84 2.97 3.58
N ALA A 200 -7.32 1.73 3.57
CA ALA A 200 -8.72 1.40 3.85
C ALA A 200 -9.10 1.75 5.30
N GLY A 201 -8.20 1.50 6.25
CA GLY A 201 -8.38 1.91 7.65
C GLY A 201 -8.43 3.43 7.80
N LEU A 202 -7.59 4.17 7.08
CA LEU A 202 -7.60 5.63 7.07
C LEU A 202 -8.89 6.17 6.48
N PHE A 203 -9.38 5.58 5.39
CA PHE A 203 -10.69 5.93 4.84
C PHE A 203 -11.81 5.62 5.83
N ALA A 204 -11.84 4.43 6.43
CA ALA A 204 -12.86 4.08 7.43
C ALA A 204 -12.83 5.04 8.63
N ALA A 205 -11.65 5.39 9.13
CA ALA A 205 -11.47 6.35 10.21
C ALA A 205 -11.94 7.77 9.81
N SER A 206 -11.70 8.17 8.56
CA SER A 206 -12.12 9.49 8.07
C SER A 206 -13.63 9.69 8.13
N LEU A 207 -14.43 8.62 8.02
CA LEU A 207 -15.89 8.68 8.08
C LEU A 207 -16.43 9.15 9.44
N PHE A 208 -15.61 9.07 10.49
CA PHE A 208 -15.94 9.56 11.82
C PHE A 208 -15.49 11.01 12.07
N ALA A 209 -14.77 11.62 11.12
CA ALA A 209 -14.31 13.00 11.21
C ALA A 209 -15.14 13.90 10.29
N ASP A 210 -15.48 15.10 10.71
CA ASP A 210 -16.17 16.09 9.86
C ASP A 210 -15.17 16.81 8.93
N ALA A 211 -14.55 16.03 8.06
CA ALA A 211 -13.49 16.48 7.16
C ALA A 211 -13.75 15.95 5.73
N PRO A 212 -14.72 16.52 5.00
CA PRO A 212 -15.21 15.93 3.75
C PRO A 212 -14.11 15.81 2.69
N ARG A 213 -13.29 16.85 2.50
CA ARG A 213 -12.13 16.81 1.59
C ARG A 213 -11.15 15.69 1.93
N PHE A 214 -10.96 15.39 3.21
CA PHE A 214 -10.09 14.31 3.67
C PHE A 214 -10.71 12.94 3.41
N GLN A 215 -12.02 12.79 3.68
CA GLN A 215 -12.77 11.57 3.37
C GLN A 215 -12.73 11.25 1.86
N GLU A 216 -12.88 12.28 1.02
CA GLU A 216 -12.78 12.15 -0.43
C GLU A 216 -11.39 11.74 -0.89
N ALA A 217 -10.33 12.38 -0.37
CA ALA A 217 -8.95 12.00 -0.68
C ALA A 217 -8.65 10.55 -0.27
N ALA A 218 -9.06 10.15 0.94
CA ALA A 218 -8.86 8.81 1.47
C ALA A 218 -9.62 7.75 0.65
N PHE A 219 -10.88 8.01 0.29
CA PHE A 219 -11.64 7.13 -0.59
C PHE A 219 -11.00 6.99 -1.96
N THR A 220 -10.63 8.12 -2.57
CA THR A 220 -10.01 8.17 -3.90
C THR A 220 -8.68 7.42 -3.92
N SER A 221 -7.89 7.51 -2.85
CA SER A 221 -6.64 6.75 -2.65
C SER A 221 -6.88 5.23 -2.71
N VAL A 222 -7.86 4.72 -1.95
CA VAL A 222 -8.21 3.30 -1.95
C VAL A 222 -8.72 2.86 -3.32
N GLN A 223 -9.60 3.64 -3.94
CA GLN A 223 -10.18 3.30 -5.24
C GLN A 223 -9.14 3.34 -6.37
N ALA A 224 -8.24 4.32 -6.37
CA ALA A 224 -7.13 4.41 -7.32
C ALA A 224 -6.22 3.19 -7.21
N TYR A 225 -5.91 2.74 -5.99
CA TYR A 225 -5.18 1.48 -5.78
C TYR A 225 -5.89 0.29 -6.41
N VAL A 226 -7.19 0.12 -6.15
CA VAL A 226 -7.99 -1.01 -6.70
C VAL A 226 -7.97 -1.02 -8.23
N TYR A 227 -8.22 0.14 -8.86
CA TYR A 227 -8.26 0.26 -10.32
C TYR A 227 -6.88 0.02 -10.94
N THR A 228 -5.85 0.68 -10.41
CA THR A 228 -4.48 0.56 -10.94
C THR A 228 -3.97 -0.86 -10.75
N ARG A 229 -4.29 -1.52 -9.64
CA ARG A 229 -3.89 -2.90 -9.39
C ARG A 229 -4.60 -3.89 -10.32
N ALA A 230 -5.89 -3.70 -10.57
CA ALA A 230 -6.64 -4.52 -11.52
C ALA A 230 -6.04 -4.44 -12.94
N VAL A 231 -5.74 -3.22 -13.41
CA VAL A 231 -5.08 -3.02 -14.71
C VAL A 231 -3.65 -3.60 -14.70
N GLY A 232 -2.90 -3.38 -13.61
CA GLY A 232 -1.54 -3.87 -13.46
C GLY A 232 -1.45 -5.40 -13.51
N ASP A 233 -2.37 -6.12 -12.89
CA ASP A 233 -2.42 -7.59 -12.92
C ASP A 233 -2.78 -8.15 -14.30
N ALA A 234 -3.71 -7.50 -14.98
CA ALA A 234 -4.05 -7.86 -16.35
C ALA A 234 -2.83 -7.68 -17.27
N LEU A 235 -2.19 -6.51 -17.21
CA LEU A 235 -0.96 -6.24 -17.97
C LEU A 235 0.15 -7.23 -17.62
N LYS A 236 0.28 -7.57 -16.33
CA LYS A 236 1.29 -8.51 -15.86
C LYS A 236 1.16 -9.89 -16.49
N SER A 237 -0.07 -10.36 -16.63
CA SER A 237 -0.38 -11.66 -17.23
C SER A 237 -0.19 -11.64 -18.76
N ILE A 238 -0.58 -10.54 -19.40
CA ILE A 238 -0.54 -10.39 -20.86
C ILE A 238 0.89 -10.18 -21.38
N VAL A 239 1.65 -9.29 -20.75
CA VAL A 239 2.97 -8.87 -21.27
C VAL A 239 4.04 -9.92 -20.96
N GLY A 240 4.04 -10.52 -19.77
CA GLY A 240 4.94 -11.63 -19.48
C GLY A 240 6.44 -11.27 -19.42
N ARG A 241 6.82 -9.99 -19.32
CA ARG A 241 8.24 -9.59 -19.38
C ARG A 241 9.06 -10.23 -18.24
N ARG A 242 10.26 -10.70 -18.54
CA ARG A 242 11.18 -11.34 -17.57
C ARG A 242 11.89 -10.29 -16.72
N ARG A 243 12.27 -10.67 -15.49
CA ARG A 243 12.99 -9.79 -14.55
C ARG A 243 14.49 -9.70 -14.88
N PRO A 244 15.18 -8.61 -14.53
CA PRO A 244 16.63 -8.54 -14.63
C PRO A 244 17.35 -9.71 -13.93
N THR A 245 16.85 -10.13 -12.76
CA THR A 245 17.35 -11.31 -12.01
C THR A 245 17.30 -12.64 -12.78
N ALA A 246 16.53 -12.75 -13.87
CA ALA A 246 16.52 -13.95 -14.70
C ALA A 246 17.78 -14.10 -15.57
N GLY A 247 18.53 -13.01 -15.81
CA GLY A 247 19.72 -13.02 -16.66
C GLY A 247 19.45 -13.26 -18.15
N GLU A 248 18.19 -13.09 -18.58
CA GLU A 248 17.74 -13.36 -19.96
C GLU A 248 17.69 -12.08 -20.84
N GLY A 249 18.03 -10.92 -20.27
CA GLY A 249 18.02 -9.61 -20.95
C GLY A 249 16.67 -8.90 -20.91
N ALA A 250 16.67 -7.60 -21.27
CA ALA A 250 15.50 -6.72 -21.17
C ALA A 250 14.36 -7.03 -22.16
N TYR A 251 14.65 -7.82 -23.19
CA TYR A 251 13.72 -8.17 -24.28
C TYR A 251 13.21 -9.61 -24.20
N ALA A 252 13.40 -10.28 -23.07
CA ALA A 252 12.84 -11.60 -22.82
C ALA A 252 11.40 -11.49 -22.30
N PHE A 253 10.47 -12.19 -22.96
CA PHE A 253 9.05 -12.22 -22.65
C PHE A 253 8.54 -13.67 -22.59
N ASP A 254 7.73 -13.95 -21.58
CA ASP A 254 7.10 -15.24 -21.29
C ASP A 254 5.62 -14.99 -20.92
N PRO A 255 4.75 -14.70 -21.91
CA PRO A 255 3.34 -14.42 -21.68
C PRO A 255 2.65 -15.59 -20.97
N LEU A 256 1.83 -15.29 -19.96
CA LEU A 256 1.17 -16.29 -19.09
C LEU A 256 2.13 -17.21 -18.32
N GLY A 257 3.43 -16.93 -18.32
CA GLY A 257 4.48 -17.72 -17.70
C GLY A 257 4.88 -17.25 -16.29
N GLY A 258 6.16 -17.43 -15.94
CA GLY A 258 6.71 -17.34 -14.57
C GLY A 258 6.71 -15.96 -13.91
N PRO A 259 7.62 -15.68 -12.94
CA PRO A 259 7.65 -14.39 -12.24
C PRO A 259 7.96 -13.24 -13.20
N THR A 260 6.97 -12.38 -13.42
CA THR A 260 7.03 -11.26 -14.39
C THR A 260 7.49 -9.95 -13.75
N SER A 261 8.13 -9.12 -14.57
CA SER A 261 8.66 -7.79 -14.23
C SER A 261 7.67 -6.68 -14.57
N PHE A 262 7.08 -6.70 -15.77
CA PHE A 262 6.16 -5.63 -16.17
C PHE A 262 4.71 -5.90 -15.70
N PRO A 263 3.98 -4.89 -15.18
CA PRO A 263 4.48 -3.69 -14.50
C PRO A 263 4.92 -4.00 -13.04
N SER A 264 5.60 -3.02 -12.42
CA SER A 264 6.01 -3.07 -11.01
C SER A 264 4.83 -2.92 -10.06
N GLY A 265 4.55 -3.96 -9.29
CA GLY A 265 3.47 -3.95 -8.28
C GLY A 265 3.74 -2.97 -7.13
N HIS A 266 5.01 -2.82 -6.72
CA HIS A 266 5.39 -1.87 -5.66
C HIS A 266 5.19 -0.43 -6.11
N THR A 267 5.59 -0.13 -7.34
CA THR A 267 5.47 1.22 -7.93
C THR A 267 4.01 1.57 -8.20
N VAL A 268 3.22 0.65 -8.78
CA VAL A 268 1.77 0.84 -8.95
C VAL A 268 1.11 1.16 -7.60
N THR A 269 1.43 0.41 -6.56
CA THR A 269 0.80 0.56 -5.24
C THR A 269 1.09 1.92 -4.63
N THR A 270 2.36 2.32 -4.56
CA THR A 270 2.75 3.57 -3.90
C THR A 270 2.26 4.80 -4.66
N PHE A 271 2.42 4.86 -5.99
CA PHE A 271 1.92 5.99 -6.76
C PHE A 271 0.40 6.08 -6.76
N ALA A 272 -0.33 4.95 -6.79
CA ALA A 272 -1.79 4.96 -6.81
C ALA A 272 -2.37 5.42 -5.47
N LEU A 273 -1.78 4.98 -4.36
CA LEU A 273 -2.21 5.42 -3.02
C LEU A 273 -1.89 6.90 -2.78
N LEU A 274 -0.74 7.39 -3.26
CA LEU A 274 -0.24 8.73 -2.93
C LEU A 274 -0.75 9.84 -3.87
N THR A 275 -1.02 9.54 -5.14
CA THR A 275 -1.45 10.54 -6.14
C THR A 275 -2.70 11.31 -5.71
N PRO A 276 -3.76 10.68 -5.16
CA PRO A 276 -4.94 11.43 -4.72
C PRO A 276 -4.63 12.43 -3.60
N TRP A 277 -3.70 12.14 -2.69
CA TRP A 277 -3.30 13.11 -1.66
C TRP A 277 -2.65 14.35 -2.26
N VAL A 278 -1.83 14.19 -3.30
CA VAL A 278 -1.24 15.32 -4.05
C VAL A 278 -2.33 16.12 -4.76
N ALA A 279 -3.26 15.44 -5.43
CA ALA A 279 -4.34 16.08 -6.18
C ALA A 279 -5.35 16.82 -5.27
N TYR A 280 -5.62 16.28 -4.08
CA TYR A 280 -6.53 16.90 -3.12
C TYR A 280 -5.87 17.97 -2.27
N TYR A 281 -4.56 17.93 -2.04
CA TYR A 281 -3.85 18.88 -1.17
C TYR A 281 -2.54 19.34 -1.83
N PRO A 282 -2.55 20.14 -2.90
CA PRO A 282 -1.34 20.52 -3.62
C PRO A 282 -0.47 21.50 -2.81
N HIS A 283 0.55 20.98 -2.14
CA HIS A 283 1.50 21.75 -1.32
C HIS A 283 2.87 21.05 -1.35
N PRO A 284 4.02 21.75 -1.19
CA PRO A 284 5.35 21.11 -1.19
C PRO A 284 5.48 19.80 -0.40
N LEU A 285 4.83 19.72 0.77
CA LEU A 285 4.82 18.51 1.62
C LEU A 285 4.15 17.31 0.94
N THR A 286 3.04 17.52 0.24
CA THR A 286 2.34 16.42 -0.45
C THR A 286 3.04 16.03 -1.74
N TYR A 287 3.65 16.98 -2.45
CA TYR A 287 4.56 16.65 -3.56
C TYR A 287 5.76 15.80 -3.06
N GLY A 288 6.19 15.99 -1.82
CA GLY A 288 7.17 15.12 -1.15
C GLY A 288 6.76 13.64 -1.10
N LEU A 289 5.47 13.31 -1.16
CA LEU A 289 5.00 11.92 -1.24
C LEU A 289 5.46 11.24 -2.53
N TYR A 290 5.62 11.97 -3.63
CA TYR A 290 6.25 11.41 -4.83
C TYR A 290 7.72 11.08 -4.62
N GLY A 291 8.39 11.69 -3.65
CA GLY A 291 9.72 11.26 -3.21
C GLY A 291 9.71 9.84 -2.64
N ILE A 292 8.70 9.49 -1.83
CA ILE A 292 8.52 8.12 -1.29
C ILE A 292 8.23 7.13 -2.42
N ALA A 293 7.33 7.49 -3.33
CA ALA A 293 6.96 6.65 -4.47
C ALA A 293 8.15 6.47 -5.45
N GLY A 294 8.90 7.53 -5.71
CA GLY A 294 10.11 7.52 -6.54
C GLY A 294 11.23 6.70 -5.90
N ALA A 295 11.47 6.85 -4.59
CA ALA A 295 12.43 6.02 -3.87
C ALA A 295 12.06 4.53 -3.94
N THR A 296 10.77 4.21 -3.85
CA THR A 296 10.27 2.84 -4.04
C THR A 296 10.56 2.32 -5.45
N ALA A 297 10.33 3.14 -6.48
CA ALA A 297 10.63 2.77 -7.86
C ALA A 297 12.14 2.52 -8.07
N VAL A 298 13.00 3.41 -7.55
CA VAL A 298 14.45 3.27 -7.63
C VAL A 298 14.94 2.01 -6.90
N ALA A 299 14.40 1.74 -5.70
CA ALA A 299 14.73 0.54 -4.94
C ALA A 299 14.45 -0.74 -5.75
N ARG A 300 13.30 -0.82 -6.42
CA ARG A 300 12.94 -1.97 -7.26
C ARG A 300 13.86 -2.19 -8.47
N VAL A 301 14.42 -1.12 -9.04
CA VAL A 301 15.43 -1.21 -10.09
C VAL A 301 16.76 -1.69 -9.51
N ALA A 302 17.18 -1.11 -8.38
CA ALA A 302 18.44 -1.48 -7.71
C ALA A 302 18.45 -2.93 -7.17
N GLU A 303 17.28 -3.47 -6.82
CA GLU A 303 17.11 -4.87 -6.43
C GLU A 303 16.98 -5.83 -7.62
N GLN A 304 17.09 -5.33 -8.86
CA GLN A 304 16.97 -6.11 -10.09
C GLN A 304 15.61 -6.84 -10.23
N ASP A 305 14.59 -6.34 -9.53
CA ASP A 305 13.24 -6.89 -9.59
C ASP A 305 12.47 -6.39 -10.81
N HIS A 306 12.81 -5.18 -11.28
CA HIS A 306 12.10 -4.48 -12.34
C HIS A 306 13.03 -3.66 -13.23
N TRP A 307 12.73 -3.60 -14.53
CA TRP A 307 13.40 -2.70 -15.45
C TRP A 307 12.96 -1.24 -15.23
N PRO A 308 13.81 -0.24 -15.54
CA PRO A 308 13.47 1.19 -15.48
C PRO A 308 12.17 1.54 -16.22
N THR A 309 11.97 0.98 -17.41
CA THR A 309 10.72 1.18 -18.16
C THR A 309 9.51 0.51 -17.49
N ASP A 310 9.68 -0.60 -16.75
CA ASP A 310 8.59 -1.20 -15.97
C ASP A 310 8.11 -0.24 -14.87
N VAL A 311 9.06 0.35 -14.12
CA VAL A 311 8.71 1.28 -13.04
C VAL A 311 8.17 2.61 -13.58
N LEU A 312 8.68 3.09 -14.72
CA LEU A 312 8.15 4.29 -15.38
C LEU A 312 6.72 4.09 -15.86
N ALA A 313 6.43 2.98 -16.54
CA ALA A 313 5.08 2.63 -16.98
C ALA A 313 4.11 2.50 -15.80
N SER A 314 4.57 1.89 -14.71
CA SER A 314 3.82 1.73 -13.46
C SER A 314 3.45 3.08 -12.84
N ALA A 315 4.41 4.00 -12.76
CA ALA A 315 4.19 5.34 -12.23
C ALA A 315 3.21 6.13 -13.11
N ALA A 316 3.38 6.09 -14.44
CA ALA A 316 2.49 6.78 -15.38
C ALA A 316 1.05 6.27 -15.28
N LEU A 317 0.86 4.94 -15.24
CA LEU A 317 -0.45 4.32 -15.08
C LEU A 317 -1.13 4.77 -13.76
N ALA A 318 -0.40 4.67 -12.65
CA ALA A 318 -0.91 5.00 -11.32
C ALA A 318 -1.24 6.50 -11.16
N VAL A 319 -0.37 7.38 -11.66
CA VAL A 319 -0.60 8.83 -11.65
C VAL A 319 -1.79 9.19 -12.54
N GLY A 320 -1.90 8.57 -13.72
CA GLY A 320 -3.00 8.78 -14.66
C GLY A 320 -4.36 8.43 -14.04
N ILE A 321 -4.51 7.21 -13.52
CA ILE A 321 -5.74 6.74 -12.88
C ILE A 321 -6.06 7.58 -11.62
N GLY A 322 -5.07 7.82 -10.75
CA GLY A 322 -5.26 8.60 -9.52
C GLY A 322 -5.69 10.04 -9.79
N THR A 323 -5.10 10.68 -10.81
CA THR A 323 -5.48 12.03 -11.24
C THR A 323 -6.86 12.06 -11.88
N TRP A 324 -7.18 11.09 -12.74
CA TRP A 324 -8.49 10.97 -13.37
C TRP A 324 -9.60 10.84 -12.33
N LEU A 325 -9.47 9.92 -11.37
CA LEU A 325 -10.44 9.74 -10.28
C LEU A 325 -10.55 11.00 -9.42
N SER A 326 -9.42 11.60 -9.04
CA SER A 326 -9.42 12.81 -8.20
C SER A 326 -10.14 13.98 -8.87
N ARG A 327 -9.91 14.20 -10.17
CA ARG A 327 -10.62 15.23 -10.95
C ARG A 327 -12.12 14.92 -11.04
N ARG A 328 -12.49 13.66 -11.23
CA ARG A 328 -13.88 13.22 -11.33
C ARG A 328 -14.65 13.46 -10.04
N HIS A 329 -14.09 13.04 -8.91
CA HIS A 329 -14.68 13.23 -7.59
C HIS A 329 -14.78 14.70 -7.20
N GLN A 330 -13.72 15.49 -7.37
CA GLN A 330 -13.75 16.94 -7.08
C GLN A 330 -14.81 17.69 -7.90
N ARG A 331 -15.03 17.30 -9.17
CA ARG A 331 -16.10 17.87 -10.01
C ARG A 331 -17.49 17.49 -9.50
N GLN A 332 -17.69 16.25 -9.07
CA GLN A 332 -18.97 15.79 -8.52
C GLN A 332 -19.31 16.47 -7.20
N SER A 333 -18.32 16.65 -6.31
CA SER A 333 -18.48 17.41 -5.07
C SER A 333 -18.76 18.90 -5.33
N SER A 334 -18.18 19.48 -6.38
CA SER A 334 -18.42 20.88 -6.77
C SER A 334 -19.79 21.08 -7.44
N SER A 335 -20.30 20.08 -8.16
CA SER A 335 -21.57 20.16 -8.91
C SER A 335 -22.81 20.15 -8.01
N GLY A 336 -22.69 19.68 -6.76
CA GLY A 336 -23.74 19.76 -5.74
C GLY A 336 -24.07 21.19 -5.28
N LYS A 337 -23.37 22.21 -5.79
CA LYS A 337 -23.53 23.62 -5.39
C LYS A 337 -24.44 24.46 -6.28
N MET A 338 -25.05 23.87 -7.31
CA MET A 338 -25.98 24.61 -8.18
C MET A 338 -27.37 24.64 -7.53
N GLN A 339 -27.58 25.58 -6.59
CA GLN A 339 -28.90 25.82 -6.03
C GLN A 339 -29.69 26.75 -6.96
N LEU A 340 -30.78 26.22 -7.53
CA LEU A 340 -31.83 27.04 -8.15
C LEU A 340 -32.61 27.72 -7.01
N SER A 341 -32.53 29.04 -6.90
CA SER A 341 -33.36 29.78 -5.95
C SER A 341 -34.58 30.35 -6.67
N PHE A 342 -35.76 29.96 -6.21
CA PHE A 342 -37.01 30.62 -6.55
C PHE A 342 -37.20 31.76 -5.56
N THR A 343 -36.91 32.99 -5.99
CA THR A 343 -37.40 34.19 -5.29
C THR A 343 -38.66 34.65 -6.02
N GLY A 344 -39.64 35.19 -5.28
CA GLY A 344 -41.03 35.42 -5.73
C GLY A 344 -41.26 36.38 -6.90
N GLY A 345 -40.26 36.62 -7.76
CA GLY A 345 -40.37 37.36 -9.02
C GLY A 345 -39.55 36.79 -10.19
N GLY A 346 -38.87 35.64 -10.05
CA GLY A 346 -38.14 35.03 -11.17
C GLY A 346 -37.23 33.86 -10.80
N LEU A 347 -36.89 33.04 -11.80
CA LEU A 347 -35.93 31.94 -11.68
C LEU A 347 -34.51 32.52 -11.62
N GLY A 348 -33.88 32.50 -10.44
CA GLY A 348 -32.49 32.91 -10.27
C GLY A 348 -31.55 31.72 -10.30
N LEU A 349 -30.60 31.70 -11.26
CA LEU A 349 -29.47 30.77 -11.23
C LEU A 349 -28.33 31.41 -10.42
N GLN A 350 -28.13 30.98 -9.18
CA GLN A 350 -27.05 31.50 -8.35
C GLN A 350 -25.79 30.63 -8.53
N ILE A 351 -24.92 31.04 -9.45
CA ILE A 351 -23.60 30.41 -9.60
C ILE A 351 -22.65 31.11 -8.62
N ARG A 352 -22.34 30.45 -7.50
CA ARG A 352 -21.28 30.91 -6.59
C ARG A 352 -19.91 30.47 -7.15
N LEU A 353 -19.29 31.34 -7.94
CA LEU A 353 -17.90 31.19 -8.41
C LEU A 353 -16.91 31.50 -7.26
N PRO A 354 -15.68 30.93 -7.28
CA PRO A 354 -14.74 30.91 -6.16
C PRO A 354 -14.31 32.29 -5.64
#